data_AF-A0A1B9L157-F1
#
_entry.id   AF-A0A1B9L157-F1
#
_cell.length_a   1.000
_cell.length_b   1.000
_cell.length_c   1.000
_cell.angle_alpha   90.00
_cell.angle_beta   90.00
_cell.angle_gamma   90.00
#
_symmetry.space_group_name_H-M   'P 1'
#
loop_
_entity.id
_entity.type
_entity.pdbx_description
1 polymer ?
#
loop_
_entity_poly.entity_id
_entity_poly.type
_entity_poly.pdbx_seq_one_letter_code
_entity_poly.pdbx_strand_id
1 'polypeptide(L)'
;MSNNKYFVIPRQISFDKELLNQVQKFVIDSPAANDELIVLSVQSKYYSIRDLMKILNISTIKEIKYLIKKLKLEQDNYRYLNSNKEWVYNSNALNILNLYLKFKAA
;
A
#
# COMPACT_ATOMS: atom_id res chain seq x y z
N MET A 1 28.95 -17.77 -21.88
CA MET A 1 29.03 -16.40 -21.33
C MET A 1 27.72 -15.69 -21.65
N SER A 2 26.81 -15.59 -20.67
CA SER A 2 25.55 -14.85 -20.80
C SER A 2 25.52 -13.74 -19.75
N ASN A 3 25.56 -12.50 -20.24
CA ASN A 3 25.55 -11.27 -19.44
C ASN A 3 24.12 -10.96 -18.94
N ASN A 4 23.81 -11.34 -17.70
CA ASN A 4 22.61 -10.83 -17.02
C ASN A 4 22.90 -9.43 -16.44
N LYS A 5 22.54 -8.39 -17.20
CA LYS A 5 22.51 -7.00 -16.70
C LYS A 5 21.31 -6.83 -15.77
N TYR A 6 21.54 -6.95 -14.47
CA TYR A 6 20.57 -6.53 -13.45
C TYR A 6 20.47 -4.99 -13.45
N PHE A 7 19.32 -4.46 -13.85
CA PHE A 7 19.00 -3.04 -13.66
C PHE A 7 18.61 -2.81 -12.20
N VAL A 8 19.55 -2.29 -11.42
CA VAL A 8 19.27 -1.78 -10.07
C VAL A 8 18.61 -0.41 -10.22
N ILE A 9 17.32 -0.31 -9.87
CA ILE A 9 16.60 0.97 -9.79
C ILE A 9 16.93 1.60 -8.43
N PRO A 10 17.62 2.76 -8.36
CA PRO A 10 17.86 3.42 -7.09
C PRO A 10 16.58 4.14 -6.64
N ARG A 11 15.93 3.64 -5.59
CA ARG A 11 14.84 4.37 -4.90
C ARG A 11 15.45 5.47 -4.03
N GLN A 12 15.37 6.72 -4.46
CA GLN A 12 15.51 7.88 -3.57
C GLN A 12 14.13 8.24 -3.00
N ILE A 13 13.78 7.64 -1.86
CA ILE A 13 12.74 8.15 -0.99
C ILE A 13 13.45 8.49 0.32
N SER A 14 13.66 9.78 0.58
CA SER A 14 14.21 10.23 1.86
C SER A 14 13.09 10.25 2.90
N PHE A 15 12.99 9.17 3.68
CA PHE A 15 12.24 9.20 4.92
C PHE A 15 13.08 9.85 6.01
N ASP A 16 12.41 10.53 6.94
CA ASP A 16 13.04 11.09 8.12
C ASP A 16 13.78 9.96 8.87
N LYS A 17 15.05 10.22 9.23
CA LYS A 17 15.98 9.16 9.68
C LYS A 17 15.50 8.53 11.00
N GLU A 18 14.76 9.28 11.81
CA GLU A 18 14.09 8.78 13.02
C GLU A 18 12.93 7.83 12.72
N LEU A 19 12.11 8.13 11.71
CA LEU A 19 11.00 7.27 11.29
C LEU A 19 11.51 5.95 10.73
N LEU A 20 12.60 6.00 9.94
CA LEU A 20 13.24 4.80 9.39
C LEU A 20 13.83 3.91 10.49
N ASN A 21 14.47 4.51 11.49
CA ASN A 21 15.06 3.78 12.62
C ASN A 21 14.01 3.15 13.54
N GLN A 22 12.86 3.79 13.71
CA GLN A 22 11.72 3.19 14.43
C GLN A 22 11.16 2.01 13.64
N VAL A 23 10.97 2.14 12.33
CA VAL A 23 10.46 1.06 11.46
C VAL A 23 11.42 -0.13 11.36
N GLN A 24 12.73 0.11 11.28
CA GLN A 24 13.73 -0.96 11.14
C GLN A 24 13.89 -1.82 12.39
N LYS A 25 13.65 -1.27 13.59
CA LYS A 25 13.76 -2.06 14.85
C LYS A 25 12.68 -3.14 15.00
N PHE A 26 11.58 -3.07 14.26
CA PHE A 26 10.48 -4.03 14.37
C PHE A 26 10.54 -5.19 13.37
N VAL A 27 11.52 -5.21 12.45
CA VAL A 27 11.62 -6.24 11.40
C VAL A 27 12.70 -7.25 11.74
N ILE A 28 12.45 -8.09 12.73
CA ILE A 28 12.91 -9.49 12.75
C ILE A 28 11.80 -10.26 13.45
N ASP A 29 10.86 -10.82 12.68
CA ASP A 29 10.26 -12.13 12.97
C ASP A 29 9.42 -12.58 11.76
N SER A 30 9.58 -13.88 11.45
CA SER A 30 9.25 -14.58 10.21
C SER A 30 7.84 -14.41 9.63
N PRO A 31 7.67 -14.58 8.30
CA PRO A 31 6.36 -14.77 7.69
C PRO A 31 5.75 -16.13 8.09
N ALA A 32 4.46 -16.14 8.40
CA ALA A 32 3.69 -17.34 8.74
C ALA A 32 3.30 -18.13 7.47
N ALA A 33 3.16 -19.45 7.61
CA ALA A 33 2.97 -20.41 6.51
C ALA A 33 1.65 -20.27 5.71
N ASN A 34 0.77 -19.32 6.05
CA ASN A 34 -0.56 -19.14 5.44
C ASN A 34 -0.73 -17.80 4.71
N ASP A 35 0.32 -17.00 4.57
CA ASP A 35 0.24 -15.80 3.73
C ASP A 35 0.22 -16.25 2.26
N GLU A 36 -0.99 -16.45 1.71
CA GLU A 36 -1.20 -16.48 0.27
C GLU A 36 -0.59 -15.20 -0.30
N LEU A 37 0.58 -15.34 -0.92
CA LEU A 37 1.27 -14.27 -1.62
C LEU A 37 0.37 -13.79 -2.76
N ILE A 38 -0.44 -12.78 -2.49
CA ILE A 38 -1.17 -12.04 -3.52
C ILE A 38 -0.10 -11.34 -4.36
N VAL A 39 0.37 -12.02 -5.40
CA VAL A 39 1.27 -11.45 -6.39
C VAL A 39 0.48 -10.44 -7.20
N LEU A 40 0.51 -9.17 -6.74
CA LEU A 40 0.09 -8.01 -7.54
C LEU A 40 1.14 -7.79 -8.62
N SER A 41 1.10 -8.61 -9.68
CA SER A 41 1.85 -8.35 -10.89
C SER A 41 1.29 -7.08 -11.53
N VAL A 42 2.18 -6.10 -11.75
CA VAL A 42 1.93 -4.70 -12.14
C VAL A 42 1.60 -3.79 -10.95
N GLN A 43 2.60 -3.01 -10.51
CA GLN A 43 2.39 -1.83 -9.66
C GLN A 43 1.57 -0.80 -10.44
N SER A 44 0.25 -0.97 -10.46
CA SER A 44 -0.67 0.07 -10.93
C SER A 44 -0.40 1.34 -10.11
N LYS A 45 -0.33 2.50 -10.78
CA LYS A 45 -0.16 3.77 -10.08
C LYS A 45 -1.36 4.10 -9.19
N TYR A 46 -2.52 3.51 -9.49
CA TYR A 46 -3.78 3.78 -8.82
C TYR A 46 -4.63 2.51 -8.65
N TYR A 47 -5.44 2.52 -7.59
CA TYR A 47 -6.19 1.38 -7.09
C TYR A 47 -7.65 1.77 -6.90
N SER A 48 -8.58 1.01 -7.48
CA SER A 48 -9.99 1.14 -7.16
C SER A 48 -10.27 0.67 -5.73
N ILE A 49 -11.45 0.97 -5.19
CA ILE A 49 -11.87 0.42 -3.89
C ILE A 49 -11.82 -1.11 -3.89
N ARG A 50 -12.15 -1.76 -5.02
CA ARG A 50 -12.10 -3.23 -5.15
C ARG A 50 -10.66 -3.74 -5.09
N ASP A 51 -9.72 -3.00 -5.65
CA ASP A 51 -8.30 -3.35 -5.55
C ASP A 51 -7.83 -3.18 -4.10
N LEU A 52 -8.15 -2.07 -3.45
CA LEU A 52 -7.83 -1.84 -2.05
C LEU A 52 -8.38 -2.96 -1.14
N MET A 53 -9.61 -3.44 -1.38
CA MET A 53 -10.18 -4.58 -0.66
C MET A 53 -9.31 -5.84 -0.78
N LYS A 54 -8.94 -6.21 -2.01
CA LYS A 54 -8.12 -7.39 -2.28
C LYS A 54 -6.74 -7.27 -1.66
N ILE A 55 -6.10 -6.12 -1.80
CA ILE A 55 -4.73 -5.88 -1.32
C ILE A 55 -4.67 -5.86 0.21
N LEU A 56 -5.66 -5.25 0.86
CA LEU A 56 -5.70 -5.10 2.32
C LEU A 56 -6.41 -6.26 3.01
N ASN A 57 -6.85 -7.27 2.26
CA ASN A 57 -7.63 -8.40 2.75
C ASN A 57 -8.88 -7.98 3.57
N ILE A 58 -9.59 -6.95 3.10
CA ILE A 58 -10.82 -6.44 3.72
C ILE A 58 -12.02 -6.89 2.89
N SER A 59 -12.93 -7.62 3.51
CA SER A 59 -14.08 -8.24 2.85
C SER A 59 -15.19 -7.26 2.47
N THR A 60 -15.24 -6.07 3.09
CA THR A 60 -16.35 -5.12 2.87
C THR A 60 -15.91 -3.77 2.30
N ILE A 61 -16.65 -3.32 1.27
CA ILE A 61 -16.51 -1.97 0.71
C ILE A 61 -16.74 -0.90 1.78
N LYS A 62 -17.70 -1.15 2.69
CA LYS A 62 -18.09 -0.20 3.74
C LYS A 62 -16.93 0.10 4.68
N GLU A 63 -16.15 -0.92 5.04
CA GLU A 63 -14.97 -0.76 5.88
C GLU A 63 -13.88 0.04 5.18
N ILE A 64 -13.56 -0.26 3.92
CA ILE A 64 -12.60 0.55 3.14
C ILE A 64 -13.04 2.01 3.05
N LYS A 65 -14.31 2.28 2.72
CA LYS A 65 -14.84 3.66 2.67
C LYS A 65 -14.75 4.36 4.03
N TYR A 66 -15.03 3.63 5.11
CA TYR A 66 -14.89 4.15 6.47
C TYR A 66 -13.43 4.53 6.76
N LEU A 67 -12.46 3.68 6.42
CA LEU A 67 -11.04 3.95 6.61
C LEU A 67 -10.56 5.15 5.80
N ILE A 68 -10.97 5.24 4.53
CA ILE A 68 -10.67 6.38 3.66
C ILE A 68 -11.16 7.69 4.29
N LYS A 69 -12.41 7.71 4.77
CA LYS A 69 -12.98 8.88 5.43
C LYS A 69 -12.28 9.21 6.75
N LYS A 70 -12.02 8.20 7.58
CA LYS A 70 -11.35 8.33 8.89
C LYS A 70 -9.95 8.91 8.75
N LEU A 71 -9.21 8.47 7.75
CA LEU A 71 -7.82 8.90 7.47
C LEU A 71 -7.75 10.11 6.54
N LYS A 72 -8.89 10.71 6.18
CA LYS A 72 -8.99 11.88 5.29
C LYS A 72 -8.31 11.67 3.92
N LEU A 73 -8.36 10.46 3.38
CA LEU A 73 -7.78 10.09 2.08
C LEU A 73 -8.66 10.50 0.89
N GLU A 74 -9.62 11.39 1.13
CA GLU A 74 -10.56 11.93 0.15
C GLU A 74 -10.02 13.16 -0.60
N GLN A 75 -8.83 13.61 -0.22
CA GLN A 75 -8.14 14.76 -0.79
C GLN A 75 -7.50 14.40 -2.15
N ASP A 76 -7.34 15.40 -3.01
CA ASP A 76 -6.86 15.24 -4.39
C ASP A 76 -5.41 14.74 -4.51
N ASN A 77 -4.62 14.88 -3.43
CA ASN A 77 -3.28 14.30 -3.32
C ASN A 77 -3.29 12.76 -3.17
N TYR A 78 -4.43 12.15 -2.83
CA TYR A 78 -4.57 10.71 -2.59
C TYR A 78 -5.45 10.00 -3.62
N ARG A 79 -6.38 10.72 -4.26
CA ARG A 79 -7.32 10.14 -5.22
C ARG A 79 -7.59 11.08 -6.38
N TYR A 80 -8.04 10.51 -7.49
CA TYR A 80 -8.64 11.26 -8.58
C TYR A 80 -9.80 10.49 -9.20
N LEU A 81 -10.61 11.17 -10.00
CA LEU A 81 -11.70 10.57 -10.73
C LEU A 81 -11.19 10.04 -12.07
N ASN A 82 -11.25 8.73 -12.30
CA ASN A 82 -10.79 8.12 -13.55
C ASN A 82 -11.78 8.37 -14.72
N SER A 83 -11.41 7.94 -15.93
CA SER A 83 -12.26 8.04 -17.13
C SER A 83 -13.61 7.34 -17.00
N ASN A 84 -13.72 6.34 -16.11
CA ASN A 84 -14.96 5.62 -15.81
C ASN A 84 -15.82 6.30 -14.73
N LYS A 85 -15.46 7.52 -14.30
CA LYS A 85 -16.11 8.25 -13.20
C LYS A 85 -16.03 7.54 -11.86
N GLU A 86 -14.96 6.78 -11.63
CA GLU A 86 -14.68 6.08 -10.38
C GLU A 86 -13.51 6.73 -9.64
N TRP A 87 -13.64 6.86 -8.32
CA TRP A 87 -12.53 7.29 -7.48
C TRP A 87 -11.49 6.18 -7.38
N VAL A 88 -10.27 6.50 -7.81
CA VAL A 88 -9.11 5.62 -7.69
C VAL A 88 -8.04 6.30 -6.83
N TYR A 89 -7.31 5.49 -6.07
CA TYR A 89 -6.44 5.91 -4.99
C TYR A 89 -4.99 5.59 -5.34
N ASN A 90 -4.06 6.51 -5.10
CA ASN A 90 -2.65 6.28 -5.40
C ASN A 90 -1.99 5.33 -4.37
N SER A 91 -0.73 5.00 -4.64
CA SER A 91 0.10 4.17 -3.75
C SER A 91 0.28 4.78 -2.35
N ASN A 92 0.28 6.10 -2.21
CA ASN A 92 0.40 6.76 -0.89
C ASN A 92 -0.83 6.47 -0.03
N ALA A 93 -2.03 6.56 -0.60
CA ALA A 93 -3.27 6.21 0.09
C ALA A 93 -3.30 4.74 0.51
N LEU A 94 -2.86 3.83 -0.38
CA LEU A 94 -2.73 2.41 -0.07
C LEU A 94 -1.74 2.17 1.08
N ASN A 95 -0.58 2.82 1.06
CA ASN A 95 0.42 2.70 2.12
C ASN A 95 -0.12 3.18 3.47
N ILE A 96 -0.81 4.32 3.50
CA ILE A 96 -1.43 4.84 4.72
C ILE A 96 -2.48 3.85 5.27
N LEU A 97 -3.33 3.29 4.40
CA LEU A 97 -4.31 2.28 4.80
C LEU A 97 -3.64 1.03 5.37
N ASN A 98 -2.59 0.53 4.71
CA ASN A 98 -1.85 -0.65 5.16
C ASN A 98 -1.18 -0.42 6.52
N LEU A 99 -0.51 0.73 6.70
CA LEU A 99 0.09 1.11 7.98
C LEU A 99 -0.97 1.22 9.09
N TYR A 100 -2.11 1.86 8.80
CA TYR A 100 -3.19 1.96 9.77
C TYR A 100 -3.68 0.60 10.23
N LEU A 101 -3.87 -0.36 9.31
CA LEU A 101 -4.31 -1.71 9.67
C LEU A 101 -3.28 -2.46 10.51
N LYS A 102 -1.99 -2.34 10.16
CA LYS A 102 -0.90 -2.95 10.92
C LYS A 102 -0.83 -2.45 12.36
N PHE A 103 -1.01 -1.14 12.58
CA PHE A 103 -0.93 -0.54 13.92
C PHE A 103 -2.25 -0.52 14.70
N LYS A 104 -3.40 -0.76 14.04
CA LYS A 104 -4.70 -0.88 14.73
C LYS A 104 -4.80 -2.20 15.52
N ALA A 105 -4.08 -3.23 15.10
CA ALA A 105 -4.13 -4.56 15.72
C ALA A 105 -3.14 -4.76 16.88
N ALA A 106 -2.34 -3.72 17.22
CA ALA A 106 -1.46 -3.67 18.38
C ALA A 106 -2.14 -2.89 19.52
#